data_AF-A0A929BBL5-F1
#
_entry.id   AF-A0A929BBL5-F1
#
_cell.length_a   1.000
_cell.length_b   1.000
_cell.length_c   1.000
_cell.angle_alpha   90.00
_cell.angle_beta   90.00
_cell.angle_gamma   90.00
#
_symmetry.space_group_name_H-M   'P 1'
#
loop_
_entity.id
_entity.type
_entity.pdbx_description
1 polymer ?
#
loop_
_entity_poly.entity_id
_entity_poly.type
_entity_poly.pdbx_seq_one_letter_code
_entity_poly.pdbx_strand_id
1 'polypeptide(L)'
;MRDLNNDKTFEELDSVSTNSKKGSIKDFIGGNFLTSENVIKQIPYVLFLSIVAILYIGNRYQAEKIVRETIILKNEVKELRAEAITTTSELMYISKQSEVAKLVEEKGLNLKEAVVPPKKIGIIK
;
A
#
# COMPACT_ATOMS: atom_id res chain seq x y z
N MET A 1 -28.26 56.97 -40.50
CA MET A 1 -28.50 55.72 -41.24
C MET A 1 -27.70 54.64 -40.54
N ARG A 2 -28.35 53.58 -40.04
CA ARG A 2 -27.70 52.49 -39.30
C ARG A 2 -27.22 51.46 -40.32
N ASP A 3 -25.94 51.09 -40.25
CA ASP A 3 -25.27 50.24 -41.22
C ASP A 3 -25.76 48.79 -41.13
N LEU A 4 -26.45 48.32 -42.18
CA LEU A 4 -27.03 46.96 -42.30
C LEU A 4 -26.02 45.88 -42.70
N ASN A 5 -24.71 46.14 -42.56
CA ASN A 5 -23.68 45.24 -43.07
C ASN A 5 -23.07 44.30 -42.01
N ASN A 6 -23.49 44.42 -40.75
CA ASN A 6 -22.99 43.55 -39.69
C ASN A 6 -23.81 42.25 -39.58
N ASP A 7 -25.11 42.27 -39.89
CA ASP A 7 -26.03 41.13 -39.75
C ASP A 7 -25.60 39.90 -40.59
N LYS A 8 -25.27 40.12 -41.87
CA LYS A 8 -24.84 39.07 -42.80
C LYS A 8 -23.51 38.39 -42.41
N THR A 9 -22.67 39.10 -41.68
CA THR A 9 -21.36 38.58 -41.21
C THR A 9 -21.54 37.64 -40.01
N PHE A 10 -22.61 37.77 -39.22
CA PHE A 10 -22.91 36.86 -38.10
C PHE A 10 -23.62 35.59 -38.56
N GLU A 11 -24.46 35.62 -39.60
CA GLU A 11 -25.08 34.41 -40.16
C GLU A 11 -24.07 33.44 -40.82
N GLU A 12 -22.98 33.97 -41.39
CA GLU A 12 -21.95 33.14 -42.05
C GLU A 12 -21.02 32.42 -41.04
N LEU A 13 -20.92 32.92 -39.81
CA LEU A 13 -20.06 32.36 -38.75
C LEU A 13 -20.69 31.20 -37.96
N ASP A 14 -22.02 31.11 -37.90
CA ASP A 14 -22.73 29.97 -37.29
C ASP A 14 -22.75 28.72 -38.20
N SER A 15 -22.47 28.87 -39.50
CA SER A 15 -22.41 27.75 -40.45
C SER A 15 -21.05 27.00 -40.45
N VAL A 16 -20.02 27.56 -39.81
CA VAL A 16 -18.63 27.06 -39.84
C VAL A 16 -18.20 26.40 -38.52
N SER A 17 -19.13 26.04 -37.65
CA SER A 17 -18.78 25.32 -36.42
C SER A 17 -19.64 24.07 -36.20
N THR A 18 -18.96 22.92 -36.24
CA THR A 18 -19.35 21.62 -35.66
C THR A 18 -20.07 20.58 -36.52
N ASN A 19 -19.74 20.41 -37.80
CA ASN A 19 -20.32 19.30 -38.60
C ASN A 19 -19.35 18.29 -39.21
N SER A 20 -18.42 17.73 -38.43
CA SER A 20 -17.63 16.57 -38.91
C SER A 20 -17.30 15.49 -37.87
N LYS A 21 -17.66 15.64 -36.60
CA LYS A 21 -17.35 14.65 -35.55
C LYS A 21 -18.56 14.08 -34.79
N LYS A 22 -19.74 14.69 -34.97
CA LYS A 22 -20.97 14.30 -34.25
C LYS A 22 -21.61 13.03 -34.82
N GLY A 23 -21.37 12.71 -36.09
CA GLY A 23 -21.80 11.47 -36.74
C GLY A 23 -20.99 10.28 -36.25
N SER A 24 -19.65 10.35 -36.35
CA SER A 24 -18.76 9.23 -36.03
C SER A 24 -18.96 8.67 -34.63
N ILE A 25 -19.01 9.48 -33.57
CA ILE A 25 -19.20 8.93 -32.20
C ILE A 25 -20.60 8.32 -32.02
N LYS A 26 -21.64 8.89 -32.66
CA LYS A 26 -23.00 8.33 -32.64
C LYS A 26 -23.10 7.03 -33.43
N ASP A 27 -22.39 6.92 -34.54
CA ASP A 27 -22.38 5.72 -35.39
C ASP A 27 -21.57 4.58 -34.74
N PHE A 28 -20.54 4.93 -33.97
CA PHE A 28 -19.77 3.97 -33.16
C PHE A 28 -20.56 3.47 -31.94
N ILE A 29 -21.29 4.36 -31.24
CA ILE A 29 -22.15 3.96 -30.10
C ILE A 29 -23.44 3.27 -30.59
N GLY A 30 -23.95 3.64 -31.75
CA GLY A 30 -25.16 3.09 -32.37
C GLY A 30 -24.99 1.70 -32.97
N GLY A 31 -23.80 1.08 -32.87
CA GLY A 31 -23.56 -0.30 -33.26
C GLY A 31 -23.30 -0.53 -34.74
N ASN A 32 -23.40 0.50 -35.59
CA ASN A 32 -23.14 0.38 -37.03
C ASN A 32 -21.67 -0.03 -37.31
N PHE A 33 -20.74 0.36 -36.43
CA PHE A 33 -19.35 -0.09 -36.47
C PHE A 33 -19.18 -1.58 -36.14
N LEU A 34 -19.98 -2.11 -35.21
CA LEU A 34 -19.93 -3.51 -34.77
C LEU A 34 -20.47 -4.48 -35.82
N THR A 35 -21.41 -4.01 -36.66
CA THR A 35 -21.99 -4.79 -37.77
C THR A 35 -21.11 -4.82 -39.02
N SER A 36 -19.98 -4.10 -39.02
CA SER A 36 -19.06 -4.17 -40.16
C SER A 36 -18.42 -5.56 -40.29
N GLU A 37 -18.36 -6.09 -41.50
CA GLU A 37 -17.88 -7.46 -41.77
C GLU A 37 -16.47 -7.74 -41.23
N ASN A 38 -15.62 -6.72 -41.19
CA ASN A 38 -14.26 -6.82 -40.65
C ASN A 38 -14.24 -6.94 -39.13
N VAL A 39 -15.14 -6.23 -38.43
CA VAL A 39 -15.24 -6.29 -36.96
C VAL A 39 -15.88 -7.59 -36.51
N ILE A 40 -16.91 -8.07 -37.22
CA ILE A 40 -17.56 -9.36 -36.94
C ILE A 40 -16.54 -10.51 -36.98
N LYS A 41 -15.62 -10.52 -37.95
CA LYS A 41 -14.54 -11.52 -38.04
C LYS A 41 -13.57 -11.48 -36.84
N GLN A 42 -13.45 -10.33 -36.17
CA GLN A 42 -12.52 -10.10 -35.07
C GLN A 42 -13.19 -10.21 -33.67
N ILE A 43 -14.50 -10.41 -33.60
CA ILE A 43 -15.23 -10.66 -32.34
C ILE A 43 -14.59 -11.74 -31.45
N PRO A 44 -14.17 -12.92 -31.95
CA PRO A 44 -13.53 -13.92 -31.08
C PRO A 44 -12.23 -13.40 -30.43
N TYR A 45 -11.50 -12.52 -31.09
CA TYR A 45 -10.30 -11.88 -30.53
C TYR A 45 -10.64 -10.85 -29.45
N VAL A 46 -11.69 -10.05 -29.65
CA VAL A 46 -12.19 -9.12 -28.62
C VAL A 46 -12.69 -9.88 -27.40
N LEU A 47 -13.38 -11.01 -27.60
CA LEU A 47 -13.82 -11.89 -26.51
C LEU A 47 -12.61 -12.44 -25.74
N PHE A 48 -11.57 -12.88 -26.43
CA PHE A 48 -10.32 -13.31 -25.80
C PHE A 48 -9.71 -12.21 -24.93
N LEU A 49 -9.61 -10.98 -25.44
CA LEU A 49 -9.13 -9.84 -24.64
C LEU A 49 -10.01 -9.55 -23.44
N SER A 50 -11.34 -9.67 -23.57
CA SER A 50 -12.27 -9.48 -22.45
C SER A 50 -12.04 -10.50 -21.34
N ILE A 51 -11.75 -11.76 -21.68
CA ILE A 51 -11.44 -12.82 -20.72
C ILE A 51 -10.13 -12.51 -20.00
N VAL A 52 -9.09 -12.11 -20.75
CA VAL A 52 -7.81 -11.70 -20.17
C VAL A 52 -7.99 -10.49 -19.24
N ALA A 53 -8.82 -9.52 -19.61
CA ALA A 53 -9.13 -8.35 -18.78
C ALA A 53 -9.80 -8.75 -17.46
N ILE A 54 -10.79 -9.66 -17.50
CA ILE A 54 -11.45 -10.18 -16.29
C ILE A 54 -10.44 -10.91 -15.40
N LEU A 55 -9.60 -11.78 -15.97
CA LEU A 55 -8.54 -12.46 -15.24
C LEU A 55 -7.53 -11.48 -14.63
N TYR A 56 -7.18 -10.42 -15.36
CA TYR A 56 -6.27 -9.38 -14.88
C TYR A 56 -6.85 -8.61 -13.68
N ILE A 57 -8.12 -8.20 -13.77
CA ILE A 57 -8.81 -7.52 -12.66
C ILE A 57 -8.87 -8.44 -11.44
N GLY A 58 -9.23 -9.71 -11.62
CA GLY A 58 -9.23 -10.70 -10.54
C GLY A 58 -7.86 -10.87 -9.88
N ASN A 59 -6.81 -11.04 -10.67
CA ASN A 59 -5.44 -11.14 -10.16
C ASN A 59 -4.99 -9.86 -9.41
N ARG A 60 -5.39 -8.69 -9.89
CA ARG A 60 -5.07 -7.41 -9.27
C ARG A 60 -5.65 -7.30 -7.85
N TYR A 61 -6.90 -7.70 -7.64
CA TYR A 61 -7.53 -7.68 -6.31
C TYR A 61 -6.79 -8.57 -5.31
N GLN A 62 -6.33 -9.76 -5.74
CA GLN A 62 -5.57 -10.66 -4.87
C GLN A 62 -4.20 -10.09 -4.51
N ALA A 63 -3.51 -9.49 -5.48
CA ALA A 63 -2.23 -8.83 -5.22
C ALA A 63 -2.37 -7.69 -4.19
N GLU A 64 -3.44 -6.88 -4.29
CA GLU A 64 -3.68 -5.78 -3.35
C GLU A 64 -3.98 -6.28 -1.92
N LYS A 65 -4.70 -7.39 -1.79
CA LYS A 65 -4.96 -8.03 -0.48
C LYS A 65 -3.67 -8.56 0.14
N ILE A 66 -2.87 -9.30 -0.62
CA ILE A 66 -1.60 -9.89 -0.15
C ILE A 66 -0.61 -8.81 0.27
N VAL A 67 -0.54 -7.71 -0.49
CA VAL A 67 0.34 -6.58 -0.15
C VAL A 67 -0.08 -5.95 1.19
N ARG A 68 -1.38 -5.74 1.42
CA ARG A 68 -1.87 -5.21 2.69
C ARG A 68 -1.58 -6.13 3.87
N GLU A 69 -1.87 -7.42 3.72
CA GLU A 69 -1.58 -8.42 4.76
C GLU A 69 -0.08 -8.46 5.09
N THR A 70 0.78 -8.40 4.07
CA THR A 70 2.24 -8.36 4.26
C THR A 70 2.69 -7.15 5.08
N ILE A 71 2.08 -5.98 4.86
CA ILE A 71 2.41 -4.76 5.60
C ILE A 71 2.01 -4.91 7.07
N ILE A 72 0.80 -5.42 7.34
CA ILE A 72 0.31 -5.64 8.70
C ILE A 72 1.21 -6.63 9.44
N LEU A 73 1.49 -7.78 8.83
CA LEU A 73 2.34 -8.81 9.44
C LEU A 73 3.76 -8.30 9.72
N LYS A 74 4.32 -7.49 8.82
CA LYS A 74 5.63 -6.86 9.05
C LYS A 74 5.62 -5.88 10.24
N ASN A 75 4.54 -5.11 10.38
CA ASN A 75 4.39 -4.20 11.51
C ASN A 75 4.24 -4.96 12.83
N GLU A 76 3.44 -6.02 12.85
CA GLU A 76 3.25 -6.89 14.02
C GLU A 76 4.57 -7.52 14.47
N VAL A 77 5.36 -8.07 13.55
CA VAL A 77 6.71 -8.59 13.86
C VAL A 77 7.64 -7.50 14.40
N LYS A 78 7.53 -6.27 13.89
CA LYS A 78 8.35 -5.14 14.37
C LYS A 78 7.94 -4.74 15.78
N GLU A 79 6.64 -4.71 16.07
CA GLU A 79 6.08 -4.39 17.38
C GLU A 79 6.47 -5.43 18.42
N LEU A 80 6.27 -6.73 18.13
CA LEU A 80 6.69 -7.82 19.00
C LEU A 80 8.19 -7.79 19.32
N ARG A 81 9.04 -7.46 18.33
CA ARG A 81 10.48 -7.30 18.57
C ARG A 81 10.79 -6.12 19.47
N ALA A 82 10.11 -4.98 19.29
CA ALA A 82 10.28 -3.81 20.13
C ALA A 82 9.85 -4.10 21.58
N GLU A 83 8.73 -4.80 21.76
CA GLU A 83 8.25 -5.25 23.06
C GLU A 83 9.28 -6.18 23.74
N ALA A 84 9.74 -7.23 23.06
CA ALA A 84 10.73 -8.15 23.60
C ALA A 84 12.04 -7.46 24.02
N ILE A 85 12.52 -6.51 23.21
CA ILE A 85 13.70 -5.69 23.54
C ILE A 85 13.43 -4.83 24.78
N THR A 86 12.25 -4.21 24.86
CA THR A 86 11.88 -3.35 25.99
C THR A 86 11.78 -4.16 27.29
N THR A 87 11.08 -5.28 27.28
CA THR A 87 10.95 -6.18 28.44
C THR A 87 12.32 -6.71 28.89
N THR A 88 13.16 -7.12 27.94
CA THR A 88 14.52 -7.58 28.27
C THR A 88 15.35 -6.44 28.85
N SER A 89 15.20 -5.22 28.35
CA SER A 89 15.91 -4.03 28.84
C SER A 89 15.48 -3.66 30.27
N GLU A 90 14.19 -3.77 30.57
CA GLU A 90 13.65 -3.58 31.92
C GLU A 90 14.20 -4.65 32.87
N LEU A 91 14.22 -5.91 32.45
CA LEU A 91 14.81 -6.99 33.25
C LEU A 91 16.31 -6.76 33.48
N MET A 92 17.06 -6.33 32.47
CA MET A 92 18.48 -5.99 32.59
C MET A 92 18.70 -4.82 33.55
N TYR A 93 17.83 -3.81 33.52
CA TYR A 93 17.89 -2.68 34.43
C TYR A 93 17.69 -3.12 35.89
N ILE A 94 16.64 -3.90 36.16
CA ILE A 94 16.33 -4.41 37.51
C ILE A 94 17.42 -5.40 37.98
N SER A 95 17.98 -6.21 37.07
CA SER A 95 19.03 -7.18 37.39
C SER A 95 20.41 -6.53 37.60
N LYS A 96 20.56 -5.23 37.33
CA LYS A 96 21.81 -4.51 37.54
C LYS A 96 22.19 -4.56 39.02
N GLN A 97 23.45 -4.91 39.32
CA GLN A 97 23.94 -5.06 40.70
C GLN A 97 23.62 -3.85 41.58
N SER A 98 23.72 -2.63 41.05
CA SER A 98 23.38 -1.40 41.77
C SER A 98 21.88 -1.28 42.11
N GLU A 99 20.99 -1.72 41.21
CA GLU A 99 19.53 -1.68 41.44
C GLU A 99 19.10 -2.82 42.37
N VAL A 100 19.69 -4.00 42.23
CA VAL A 100 19.50 -5.11 43.17
C VAL A 100 19.97 -4.71 44.58
N ALA A 101 21.13 -4.06 44.71
CA ALA A 101 21.65 -3.59 46.00
C ALA A 101 20.70 -2.57 46.66
N LYS A 102 20.17 -1.61 45.89
CA LYS A 102 19.15 -0.67 46.38
C LYS A 102 17.87 -1.40 46.82
N LEU A 103 17.35 -2.31 46.01
CA LEU A 103 16.14 -3.09 46.33
C LEU A 103 16.31 -3.96 47.58
N VAL A 104 17.50 -4.50 47.80
CA VAL A 104 17.86 -5.28 48.99
C VAL A 104 17.89 -4.40 50.25
N GLU A 105 18.44 -3.19 50.13
CA GLU A 105 18.48 -2.19 51.21
C GLU A 105 17.07 -1.69 51.56
N GLU A 106 16.25 -1.33 50.55
CA GLU A 106 14.85 -0.93 50.73
C GLU A 106 14.00 -2.03 51.39
N LYS A 107 14.25 -3.30 51.05
CA LYS A 107 13.55 -4.44 51.63
C LYS A 107 14.07 -4.85 53.01
N GLY A 108 15.08 -4.16 53.56
CA GLY A 108 15.65 -4.45 54.88
C GLY A 108 16.34 -5.82 54.96
N LEU A 109 16.72 -6.39 53.81
CA LEU A 109 17.46 -7.63 53.75
C LEU A 109 18.91 -7.28 54.07
N ASN A 110 19.43 -7.70 55.23
CA ASN A 110 20.80 -7.43 55.71
C ASN A 110 21.90 -8.12 54.87
N LEU A 111 21.82 -8.03 53.54
CA LEU A 111 22.74 -8.63 52.58
C LEU A 111 23.71 -7.55 52.10
N LYS A 112 25.01 -7.84 52.16
CA LYS A 112 26.08 -6.95 51.69
C LYS A 112 26.72 -7.54 50.45
N GLU A 113 27.07 -6.69 49.49
CA GLU A 113 27.76 -7.11 48.28
C GLU A 113 29.12 -7.76 48.61
N ALA A 114 29.41 -8.89 47.96
CA ALA A 114 30.65 -9.62 48.18
C ALA A 114 31.80 -8.92 47.43
N VAL A 115 32.58 -8.10 48.16
CA VAL A 115 33.71 -7.32 47.60
C VAL A 115 34.96 -8.18 47.35
N VAL A 116 34.97 -9.42 47.83
CA VAL A 116 36.15 -10.31 47.78
C VAL A 116 35.93 -11.43 46.75
N PRO A 117 36.84 -11.60 45.76
CA PRO A 117 36.70 -12.64 44.75
C PRO A 117 36.84 -14.06 45.35
N PRO A 118 36.12 -15.07 44.82
CA PRO A 118 36.16 -16.43 45.34
C PRO A 118 37.54 -17.08 45.15
N LYS A 119 38.07 -17.69 46.21
CA LYS A 119 39.36 -18.42 46.16
C LYS A 119 39.16 -19.82 45.58
N LYS A 120 39.88 -20.15 44.51
CA LYS A 120 39.96 -21.53 44.00
C LYS A 120 40.81 -22.36 44.96
N ILE A 121 40.26 -23.50 45.42
CA ILE A 121 40.99 -24.48 46.21
C ILE A 121 41.67 -25.44 45.23
N GLY A 122 42.99 -25.35 45.09
CA GLY A 122 43.79 -26.30 44.31
C GLY A 122 44.27 -27.43 45.20
N ILE A 123 43.98 -28.67 44.83
CA ILE A 123 44.54 -29.86 45.49
C ILE A 123 45.98 -29.99 45.00
N ILE A 124 46.95 -29.72 45.89
CA ILE A 124 48.36 -29.94 45.60
C ILE A 124 48.63 -31.43 45.88
N LYS A 125 49.10 -32.16 44.87
CA LYS A 125 49.51 -33.56 44.98
C LYS A 125 50.94 -33.67 45.47
#